data_AF-A0AAU5WJ39-F1
#
_entry.id   AF-A0AAU5WJ39-F1
#
_cell.length_a   1.000
_cell.length_b   1.000
_cell.length_c   1.000
_cell.angle_alpha   90.00
_cell.angle_beta   90.00
_cell.angle_gamma   90.00
#
_symmetry.space_group_name_H-M   'P 1'
#
loop_
_entity.id
_entity.type
_entity.pdbx_description
1 polymer ?
#
loop_
_entity_poly.entity_id
_entity_poly.type
_entity_poly.pdbx_seq_one_letter_code
_entity_poly.pdbx_strand_id
1 'polypeptide(L)' 'MTEYRLRGHDGVYFLRDQDDRIAGTLLREADGWWRGVAPGGRVREFFVAADEDGDHRLIAAKRLVGP' A
#
# COMPACT_ATOMS: atom_id res chain seq x y z
N MET A 1 -3.46 12.07 12.03
CA MET A 1 -3.47 11.09 10.92
C MET A 1 -2.05 11.06 10.39
N THR A 2 -1.33 9.94 10.52
CA THR A 2 0.08 9.87 10.09
C THR A 2 0.15 9.90 8.58
N GLU A 3 0.90 10.85 8.02
CA GLU A 3 1.12 10.96 6.57
C GLU A 3 2.25 10.03 6.14
N TYR A 4 2.00 9.21 5.12
CA TYR A 4 2.99 8.28 4.57
C TYR A 4 3.30 8.63 3.12
N ARG A 5 4.57 8.58 2.77
CA ARG A 5 5.05 8.69 1.38
C ARG A 5 5.16 7.30 0.79
N LEU A 6 4.58 7.11 -0.40
CA LEU A 6 4.69 5.87 -1.13
C LEU A 6 5.91 5.90 -2.06
N ARG A 7 6.81 4.92 -1.94
CA ARG A 7 7.93 4.72 -2.86
C ARG A 7 8.04 3.26 -3.28
N GLY A 8 8.32 3.00 -4.55
CA GLY A 8 8.52 1.65 -5.05
C GLY A 8 8.32 1.53 -6.54
N HIS A 9 8.64 0.35 -7.07
CA HIS A 9 8.52 0.00 -8.48
C HIS A 9 8.28 -1.51 -8.61
N ASP A 10 7.89 -1.96 -9.81
CA ASP A 10 7.72 -3.37 -10.17
C ASP A 10 6.84 -4.17 -9.20
N GLY A 11 5.76 -3.54 -8.74
CA GLY A 11 4.79 -4.20 -7.87
C GLY A 11 5.17 -4.24 -6.39
N VAL A 12 6.36 -3.77 -5.98
CA VAL A 12 6.74 -3.67 -4.57
C VAL A 12 6.81 -2.19 -4.16
N TYR A 13 6.09 -1.83 -3.09
CA TYR A 13 6.02 -0.47 -2.60
C TYR A 13 6.19 -0.40 -1.08
N PHE A 14 6.80 0.68 -0.62
CA PHE A 14 7.06 0.98 0.77
C PHE A 14 6.26 2.21 1.18
N LEU A 15 5.58 2.10 2.31
CA LEU A 15 5.08 3.27 3.05
C LEU A 15 6.22 3.79 3.91
N ARG A 16 6.61 5.05 3.68
CA ARG A 16 7.67 5.72 4.42
C ARG A 16 7.08 6.81 5.30
N ASP A 17 7.52 6.88 6.55
CA ASP A 17 7.10 7.92 7.48
C ASP A 17 7.82 9.26 7.22
N GLN A 18 7.63 10.21 8.15
CA GLN A 18 8.23 11.54 8.09
C GLN A 18 9.76 11.51 8.24
N ASP A 19 10.29 10.51 8.95
CA ASP A 19 11.73 10.26 9.14
C ASP A 19 12.33 9.43 8.01
N ASP A 20 11.56 9.16 6.95
CA ASP A 20 11.94 8.31 5.82
C ASP A 20 12.21 6.84 6.22
N ARG A 21 11.65 6.37 7.33
CA ARG A 21 11.70 4.96 7.76
C ARG A 21 10.58 4.17 7.11
N ILE A 22 10.83 2.89 6.85
CA ILE A 22 9.80 1.99 6.32
C ILE A 22 8.80 1.67 7.43
N ALA A 23 7.57 2.12 7.28
CA ALA A 23 6.46 1.87 8.19
C ALA A 23 5.56 0.71 7.71
N GLY A 24 5.61 0.36 6.42
CA GLY A 24 4.83 -0.72 5.85
C GLY A 24 5.26 -1.08 4.44
N THR A 25 4.73 -2.20 3.93
CA THR A 25 5.02 -2.72 2.59
C THR A 25 3.73 -3.07 1.86
N LEU A 26 3.78 -2.97 0.54
CA LEU A 26 2.73 -3.39 -0.39
C LEU A 26 3.36 -4.20 -1.50
N LEU A 27 2.70 -5.29 -1.83
CA LEU A 27 2.98 -6.15 -2.96
C LEU A 27 1.73 -6.15 -3.84
N ARG A 28 1.90 -5.79 -5.10
CA ARG A 28 0.92 -5.99 -6.16
C ARG A 28 1.06 -7.44 -6.62
N GLU A 29 -0.02 -8.19 -6.47
CA GLU A 29 -0.14 -9.55 -6.96
C GLU A 29 -0.87 -9.56 -8.32
N ALA A 30 -1.20 -10.74 -8.83
CA ALA A 30 -1.93 -10.88 -10.08
C ALA A 30 -3.37 -10.38 -9.96
N ASP A 31 -3.97 -10.04 -11.10
CA ASP A 31 -5.41 -9.80 -11.22
C ASP A 31 -5.98 -8.78 -10.23
N GLY A 32 -5.24 -7.70 -9.97
CA GLY A 32 -5.70 -6.61 -9.09
C GLY A 32 -5.62 -6.92 -7.59
N TRP A 33 -5.10 -8.08 -7.19
CA TRP A 33 -4.85 -8.37 -5.78
C TRP A 33 -3.63 -7.65 -5.24
N TRP A 34 -3.72 -7.27 -3.98
CA TRP A 34 -2.64 -6.64 -3.24
C TRP A 34 -2.54 -7.25 -1.86
N ARG A 35 -1.30 -7.42 -1.42
CA ARG A 35 -0.97 -7.83 -0.06
C ARG A 35 -0.05 -6.81 0.57
N GLY A 36 -0.25 -6.50 1.85
CA GLY A 36 0.61 -5.53 2.52
C GLY A 36 0.74 -5.74 4.01
N VAL A 37 1.80 -5.17 4.56
CA VAL A 37 2.04 -5.05 6.00
C VAL A 37 1.79 -3.60 6.39
N ALA A 38 0.75 -3.36 7.18
CA ALA A 38 0.39 -2.05 7.68
C ALA A 38 1.37 -1.59 8.78
N PRO A 39 1.47 -0.26 9.02
CA PRO A 39 2.09 0.27 10.23
C PRO A 39 1.49 -0.39 11.47
N GLY A 40 2.34 -1.00 12.29
CA GLY A 40 1.91 -1.86 13.42
C GLY A 40 1.95 -3.37 13.13
N GLY A 41 2.37 -3.78 11.93
CA GLY A 41 2.69 -5.18 11.60
C GLY A 41 1.52 -6.05 11.15
N ARG A 42 0.30 -5.49 11.06
CA ARG A 42 -0.87 -6.24 10.58
C ARG A 42 -0.76 -6.51 9.08
N VAL A 43 -0.89 -7.78 8.68
CA VAL A 43 -0.98 -8.17 7.28
C VAL A 43 -2.41 -8.01 6.79
N ARG A 44 -2.59 -7.45 5.58
CA ARG A 44 -3.88 -7.37 4.89
C ARG A 44 -3.73 -7.82 3.44
N GLU A 45 -4.82 -8.35 2.91
CA GLU A 45 -4.99 -8.69 1.51
C GLU A 45 -6.29 -8.07 1.04
N PHE A 46 -6.29 -7.47 -0.15
CA PHE A 46 -7.45 -6.78 -0.71
C PHE A 46 -7.32 -6.62 -2.23
N PHE A 47 -8.47 -6.52 -2.89
CA PHE A 47 -8.57 -6.41 -4.35
C PHE A 47 -8.80 -4.97 -4.78
N VAL A 48 -7.92 -4.39 -5.60
CA VAL A 48 -8.08 -3.09 -6.27
C VAL A 48 -8.46 -3.34 -7.73
N ALA A 49 -9.65 -2.91 -8.13
CA ALA A 49 -10.17 -3.18 -9.45
C ALA A 49 -9.37 -2.42 -10.53
N ALA A 50 -9.16 -3.04 -11.69
CA ALA A 50 -8.37 -2.43 -12.76
C ALA A 50 -9.05 -1.20 -13.38
N ASP A 51 -10.38 -1.14 -13.30
CA ASP A 51 -11.25 -0.04 -13.73
C ASP A 51 -11.50 1.00 -12.64
N GLU A 52 -10.92 0.85 -11.44
CA GLU A 52 -11.05 1.84 -10.38
C GLU A 52 -10.27 3.12 -10.74
N ASP A 53 -10.98 4.25 -10.80
CA ASP A 53 -10.42 5.54 -11.14
C ASP A 53 -9.36 6.01 -10.12
N GLY A 54 -8.15 6.26 -10.61
CA GLY A 54 -7.04 6.82 -9.85
C GLY A 54 -5.77 5.98 -9.86
N ASP A 55 -4.75 6.42 -9.11
CA ASP A 55 -3.52 5.64 -8.97
C ASP A 55 -3.75 4.45 -8.04
N HIS A 56 -3.76 3.24 -8.60
CA HIS A 56 -3.97 1.98 -7.87
C HIS A 56 -3.01 1.81 -6.70
N ARG A 57 -1.79 2.36 -6.76
CA ARG A 57 -0.82 2.30 -5.67
C ARG A 57 -1.28 3.15 -4.48
N LEU A 58 -1.87 4.31 -4.74
CA LEU A 58 -2.43 5.18 -3.70
C LEU A 58 -3.71 4.59 -3.11
N ILE A 59 -4.54 3.97 -3.93
CA ILE A 59 -5.74 3.24 -3.47
C ILE A 59 -5.32 2.09 -2.55
N ALA A 60 -4.33 1.29 -2.96
CA ALA A 60 -3.80 0.20 -2.14
C ALA A 60 -3.20 0.70 -0.82
N ALA A 61 -2.43 1.79 -0.85
CA ALA A 61 -1.90 2.43 0.35
C ALA A 61 -3.00 2.86 1.32
N LYS A 62 -4.06 3.50 0.82
CA LYS A 62 -5.22 3.91 1.63
C LYS A 62 -5.94 2.71 2.25
N ARG A 63 -6.14 1.63 1.51
CA ARG A 63 -6.79 0.42 2.01
C ARG A 63 -5.95 -0.33 3.03
N LEU A 64 -4.62 -0.27 2.92
CA LEU A 64 -3.73 -0.87 3.91
C LEU A 64 -3.82 -0.14 5.25
N VAL A 65 -3.77 1.20 5.24
CA VAL A 65 -3.72 2.05 6.45
C VAL A 65 -5.10 2.45 7.00
N GLY A 66 -6.17 2.30 6.20
CA GLY A 66 -7.54 2.54 6.63
C GLY A 66 -8.00 1.59 7.75
N PRO A 67 -9.15 1.84 8.38
CA PRO A 67 -9.68 0.99 9.46
C PRO A 67 -9.78 -0.49 9.09
#